data_AF-A0A937SJF2-F1
#
_entry.id   AF-A0A937SJF2-F1
#
_cell.length_a   1.000
_cell.length_b   1.000
_cell.length_c   1.000
_cell.angle_alpha   90.00
_cell.angle_beta   90.00
_cell.angle_gamma   90.00
#
_symmetry.space_group_name_H-M   'P 1'
#
loop_
_entity.id
_entity.type
_entity.pdbx_description
1 polymer ?
#
loop_
_entity_poly.entity_id
_entity_poly.type
_entity_poly.pdbx_seq_one_letter_code
_entity_poly.pdbx_strand_id
1 'polypeptide(L)' 'MPPERCPRCHGKGVVRCPRCGGTGRVEASMPIAAVQGITRDCPKCHGDGTIECPACDGTGVT' A
#
# COMPACT_ATOMS: atom_id res chain seq x y z
N MET A 1 -25.53 -17.83 -1.15
CA MET A 1 -24.60 -17.42 -0.07
C MET A 1 -24.24 -15.98 -0.33
N PRO A 2 -24.42 -15.05 0.63
CA PRO A 2 -23.98 -13.67 0.43
C PRO A 2 -22.45 -13.68 0.20
N PRO A 3 -21.92 -12.81 -0.67
CA PRO A 3 -20.48 -12.72 -0.87
C PRO A 3 -19.82 -12.36 0.46
N GLU A 4 -18.90 -13.21 0.91
CA GLU A 4 -18.21 -12.97 2.17
C GLU A 4 -17.21 -11.84 1.97
N ARG A 5 -17.20 -10.90 2.92
CA ARG A 5 -16.24 -9.79 2.89
C ARG A 5 -14.84 -10.37 2.98
N CYS A 6 -13.96 -9.94 2.07
CA CYS A 6 -12.59 -10.41 2.06
C CYS A 6 -11.95 -10.14 3.42
N PRO A 7 -11.45 -11.16 4.15
CA PRO A 7 -10.96 -11.00 5.52
C PRO A 7 -9.67 -10.17 5.58
N ARG A 8 -8.95 -10.03 4.46
CA ARG A 8 -7.71 -9.25 4.37
C ARG A 8 -7.93 -7.75 4.27
N CYS A 9 -8.96 -7.32 3.56
CA CYS A 9 -9.30 -5.90 3.40
C CYS A 9 -10.61 -5.51 4.10
N HIS A 10 -11.29 -6.47 4.74
CA HIS A 10 -12.57 -6.32 5.42
C HIS A 10 -13.67 -5.67 4.57
N GLY A 11 -13.70 -5.98 3.26
CA GLY A 11 -14.65 -5.35 2.33
C GLY A 11 -14.16 -4.09 1.63
N LYS A 12 -12.94 -3.61 1.92
CA LYS A 12 -12.43 -2.36 1.32
C LYS A 12 -11.90 -2.49 -0.10
N GLY A 13 -11.53 -3.69 -0.54
CA GLY A 13 -10.85 -3.92 -1.83
C GLY A 13 -9.36 -3.51 -1.84
N VAL A 14 -8.93 -2.63 -0.93
CA VAL A 14 -7.54 -2.18 -0.81
C VAL A 14 -6.95 -2.50 0.56
N VAL A 15 -5.63 -2.67 0.62
CA VAL A 15 -4.85 -2.84 1.85
C VAL A 15 -3.78 -1.77 1.96
N ARG A 16 -3.34 -1.49 3.19
CA ARG A 16 -2.28 -0.52 3.45
C ARG A 16 -0.99 -1.01 2.78
N CYS A 17 -0.29 -0.13 2.07
CA CYS A 17 0.94 -0.51 1.40
C CYS A 17 1.98 -0.94 2.45
N PRO A 18 2.45 -2.20 2.45
CA PRO A 18 3.35 -2.70 3.48
C PRO A 18 4.76 -2.10 3.36
N ARG A 19 5.11 -1.52 2.21
CA ARG A 19 6.43 -0.91 1.99
C ARG A 19 6.58 0.46 2.63
N CYS A 20 5.57 1.33 2.48
CA CYS A 20 5.58 2.65 3.11
C CYS A 20 4.76 2.69 4.40
N GLY A 21 4.11 1.58 4.76
CA GLY A 21 3.20 1.54 5.89
C GLY A 21 2.07 2.57 5.76
N GLY A 22 1.57 2.82 4.54
CA GLY A 22 0.45 3.75 4.33
C GLY A 22 0.79 5.23 4.20
N THR A 23 2.06 5.62 4.24
CA THR A 23 2.47 7.03 4.08
C THR A 23 2.56 7.48 2.62
N GLY A 24 2.54 6.53 1.67
CA GLY A 24 2.73 6.80 0.23
C GLY A 24 4.18 7.13 -0.14
N ARG A 25 5.07 7.34 0.81
CA ARG A 25 6.47 7.77 0.59
C ARG A 25 7.44 6.88 1.33
N VAL A 26 8.62 6.69 0.78
CA VAL A 26 9.71 5.93 1.41
C VAL A 26 10.97 6.78 1.47
N GLU A 27 11.73 6.62 2.54
CA GLU A 27 13.03 7.25 2.66
C GLU A 27 13.97 6.64 1.63
N ALA A 28 14.59 7.51 0.86
CA ALA A 28 15.55 7.14 -0.14
C ALA A 28 16.76 6.45 0.54
N SER A 29 16.92 5.14 0.35
CA SER A 29 17.99 4.33 0.97
C SER A 29 19.41 4.66 0.47
N MET A 30 19.59 5.78 -0.23
CA MET A 30 20.90 6.26 -0.63
C MET A 30 21.49 7.12 0.49
N PRO A 31 22.80 6.97 0.78
CA PRO A 31 23.45 7.69 1.87
C PRO A 31 23.32 9.22 1.73
N ILE A 32 23.31 9.74 0.51
CA ILE A 32 23.14 11.18 0.22
C ILE A 32 21.70 11.67 0.41
N ALA A 33 20.72 10.80 0.17
CA ALA A 33 19.31 11.18 0.16
C ALA A 33 18.73 11.23 1.57
N ALA A 34 19.25 10.42 2.50
CA ALA A 34 18.96 10.55 3.94
C ALA A 34 19.48 11.88 4.52
N VAL A 35 20.61 12.39 4.02
CA VAL A 35 21.21 13.66 4.47
C VAL A 35 20.39 14.88 4.00
N GLN A 36 19.79 14.80 2.81
CA GLN A 36 18.99 15.90 2.26
C GLN A 36 17.48 15.78 2.54
N GLY A 37 17.04 14.80 3.33
CA GLY A 37 15.62 14.59 3.63
C GLY A 37 14.78 14.29 2.37
N ILE A 38 15.40 13.70 1.34
CA ILE A 38 14.71 13.40 0.08
C ILE A 38 13.83 12.17 0.31
N THR A 39 12.53 12.42 0.47
CA THR A 39 11.51 11.37 0.42
C THR A 39 11.08 11.19 -1.03
N ARG A 40 11.07 9.93 -1.48
CA ARG A 40 10.58 9.56 -2.81
C ARG A 40 9.23 8.87 -2.69
N ASP A 41 8.42 8.94 -3.75
CA ASP A 41 7.18 8.17 -3.80
C ASP A 41 7.49 6.68 -3.62
N CYS A 42 6.59 5.99 -2.91
CA CYS A 42 6.77 4.57 -2.68
C CYS A 42 6.54 3.84 -4.01
N PRO A 43 7.54 3.12 -4.56
CA PRO A 43 7.42 2.48 -5.88
C PRO A 43 6.39 1.34 -5.90
N LYS A 44 5.92 0.90 -4.73
CA LYS A 44 4.90 -0.16 -4.60
C LYS A 44 3.48 0.39 -4.77
N CYS A 45 3.23 1.62 -4.34
CA CYS A 45 1.92 2.26 -4.40
C CYS A 45 1.93 3.59 -5.16
N HIS A 46 3.05 3.97 -5.76
CA HIS A 46 3.25 5.20 -6.54
C HIS A 46 2.74 6.48 -5.84
N GLY A 47 2.95 6.58 -4.52
CA GLY A 47 2.46 7.74 -3.75
C GLY A 47 1.09 7.55 -3.08
N ASP A 48 0.32 6.52 -3.44
CA ASP A 48 -1.06 6.35 -2.98
C ASP A 48 -1.16 5.97 -1.49
N GLY A 49 -0.19 5.19 -0.99
CA GLY A 49 -0.18 4.67 0.37
C GLY A 49 -1.02 3.41 0.55
N THR A 50 -1.89 3.07 -0.40
CA THR A 50 -2.60 1.80 -0.45
C THR A 50 -2.24 0.99 -1.69
N ILE A 51 -2.47 -0.31 -1.63
CA ILE A 51 -2.35 -1.21 -2.78
C ILE A 51 -3.63 -2.03 -2.87
N GLU A 52 -3.96 -2.49 -4.07
CA GLU A 52 -5.06 -3.42 -4.27
C GLU A 52 -4.86 -4.67 -3.41
N CYS A 53 -5.95 -5.13 -2.79
CA CYS A 53 -5.90 -6.30 -1.94
C CYS A 53 -5.60 -7.53 -2.79
N PRO A 54 -4.46 -8.21 -2.61
CA PRO A 54 -4.08 -9.34 -3.45
C PRO A 54 -4.89 -10.61 -3.16
N ALA A 55 -5.80 -10.57 -2.19
CA ALA A 55 -6.68 -11.69 -1.87
C ALA A 55 -8.05 -11.60 -2.54
N CYS A 56 -8.42 -10.42 -3.04
CA CYS A 56 -9.69 -10.22 -3.74
C CYS A 56 -9.53 -9.36 -5.00
N ASP A 57 -8.29 -9.08 -5.43
CA ASP A 57 -7.94 -8.27 -6.59
C ASP A 57 -8.78 -6.99 -6.72
N GLY A 58 -8.91 -6.26 -5.61
CA GLY A 58 -9.67 -5.00 -5.58
C GLY A 58 -11.18 -5.14 -5.35
N THR A 59 -11.76 -6.33 -5.45
CA THR A 59 -13.23 -6.51 -5.40
C THR A 59 -13.84 -6.36 -4.01
N GLY A 60 -13.05 -6.53 -2.94
CA GLY A 60 -13.51 -6.44 -1.55
C GLY A 60 -14.24 -7.68 -1.03
N VAL A 61 -14.49 -8.67 -1.88
CA VAL A 61 -15.17 -9.93 -1.55
C VAL A 61 -14.36 -11.11 -2.07
N THR A 62 -14.46 -12.26 -1.40
CA THR A 62 -13.79 -13.52 -1.82
C THR A 62 -14.79 -14.52 -2.35
#